data_AF-A0AAV2KLT4-F1
#
_entry.id   AF-A0AAV2KLT4-F1
#
_cell.length_a   1.000
_cell.length_b   1.000
_cell.length_c   1.000
_cell.angle_alpha   90.00
_cell.angle_beta   90.00
_cell.angle_gamma   90.00
#
_symmetry.space_group_name_H-M   'P 1'
#
loop_
_entity.id
_entity.type
_entity.pdbx_description
1 polymer ?
#
loop_
_entity_poly.entity_id
_entity_poly.type
_entity_poly.pdbx_seq_one_letter_code
_entity_poly.pdbx_strand_id
1 'polypeptide(L)'
;MQLVQLSVLFLVQTHFCWGQYTIVTPPQVVMAPVGSDVTLPCQVEPAADLREQVVEWARLDLTPPYVHIRRDALDFHIYQNPLYLARTALSESRLQKGDLSLSLSRVKLSDEGTYRCFLPQTDTEAQVTLLVVAPPSISVEKDPSGSVVLRCESVGWSPEPELQWLDSEGTVVLRAEAQRGSDDLFSVSSRLTVQQIQGNTFTCRVQHQPSGASREARLHISDEFLKMESCSSCSLAWTLFALCLSAAAAAAALVVWKFKANKQKSENKDFELGEIEEKESMMKTPTENSHKCSPEVLQSSELTESLPELREKEKIEDELKYLEEVIHKLTETKTFLMKLKEQPQKGQYTMVTQSQVVMAPMGSDITLPCQVEPAADLREQVVEWARLDLTPPYVHIRRDGLDLLMNQNPLYLARTALSENRLQKGDLSLSLSRVKLSDEWTYRCFLPRTNTEAQVTLRVEQKSEMKDFELGEREEKEGMLRRGETIEDELKYLEEVIHKLMMSEIVQVKTAMSSEATML
;
A
#
# COMPACT_ATOMS: atom_id res chain seq x y z
N MET A 1 -14.61 71.26 -4.55
CA MET A 1 -15.52 70.09 -4.43
C MET A 1 -15.54 69.22 -5.68
N GLN A 2 -15.65 69.78 -6.90
CA GLN A 2 -15.67 68.98 -8.15
C GLN A 2 -14.37 68.22 -8.45
N LEU A 3 -13.20 68.77 -8.11
CA LEU A 3 -11.90 68.08 -8.27
C LEU A 3 -11.75 66.87 -7.33
N VAL A 4 -12.35 66.92 -6.14
CA VAL A 4 -12.32 65.82 -5.16
C VAL A 4 -13.28 64.70 -5.59
N GLN A 5 -14.42 65.03 -6.19
CA GLN A 5 -15.34 64.04 -6.75
C GLN A 5 -14.75 63.32 -7.97
N LEU A 6 -14.03 64.03 -8.84
CA LEU A 6 -13.35 63.41 -9.99
C LEU A 6 -12.18 62.51 -9.55
N SER A 7 -11.42 62.89 -8.52
CA SER A 7 -10.37 62.02 -7.98
C SER A 7 -10.91 60.80 -7.24
N VAL A 8 -12.06 60.91 -6.58
CA VAL A 8 -12.75 59.76 -5.96
C VAL A 8 -13.34 58.83 -7.02
N LEU A 9 -13.89 59.36 -8.13
CA LEU A 9 -14.38 58.53 -9.24
C LEU A 9 -13.23 57.78 -9.95
N PHE A 10 -12.08 58.45 -10.12
CA PHE A 10 -10.88 57.81 -10.70
C PHE A 10 -10.27 56.75 -9.76
N LEU A 11 -10.26 56.99 -8.45
CA LEU A 11 -9.81 55.99 -7.46
C LEU A 11 -10.79 54.80 -7.35
N VAL A 12 -12.09 55.02 -7.49
CA VAL A 12 -13.09 53.94 -7.54
C VAL A 12 -12.98 53.12 -8.84
N GLN A 13 -12.57 53.73 -9.97
CA GLN A 13 -12.29 53.01 -11.22
C GLN A 13 -10.93 52.31 -11.26
N THR A 14 -9.95 52.69 -10.43
CA THR A 14 -8.67 51.97 -10.32
C THR A 14 -8.68 50.83 -9.28
N HIS A 15 -9.80 50.61 -8.57
CA HIS A 15 -9.96 49.54 -7.59
C HIS A 15 -10.80 48.33 -8.06
N PHE A 16 -11.18 48.26 -9.34
CA PHE A 16 -11.92 47.13 -9.93
C PHE A 16 -11.32 46.70 -11.28
N CYS A 17 -10.03 46.38 -11.29
CA CYS A 17 -9.46 45.44 -12.27
C CYS A 17 -8.94 44.23 -11.50
N TRP A 18 -9.84 43.43 -10.92
CA TRP A 18 -9.53 42.01 -10.77
C TRP A 18 -9.41 41.48 -12.19
N GLY A 19 -8.18 41.19 -12.62
CA GLY A 19 -7.96 40.54 -13.91
C GLY A 19 -8.80 39.27 -13.94
N GLN A 20 -9.83 39.26 -14.78
CA GLN A 20 -10.74 38.12 -14.89
C GLN A 20 -10.03 37.10 -15.78
N TYR A 21 -9.63 35.97 -15.20
CA TYR A 21 -8.98 34.87 -15.91
C TYR A 21 -9.95 33.70 -16.06
N THR A 22 -9.85 32.99 -17.18
CA THR A 22 -10.74 31.88 -17.52
C THR A 22 -9.92 30.66 -17.92
N ILE A 23 -10.39 29.47 -17.57
CA ILE A 23 -9.77 28.23 -18.09
C ILE A 23 -9.95 28.18 -19.61
N VAL A 24 -8.85 28.00 -20.34
CA VAL A 24 -8.83 27.91 -21.82
C VAL A 24 -8.42 26.53 -22.32
N THR A 25 -8.36 25.56 -21.41
CA THR A 25 -7.90 24.21 -21.76
C THR A 25 -8.96 23.53 -22.62
N PRO A 26 -8.62 23.15 -23.87
CA PRO A 26 -9.56 22.45 -24.72
C PRO A 26 -9.80 21.04 -24.17
N PRO A 27 -11.00 20.47 -24.38
CA PRO A 27 -11.24 19.06 -24.12
C PRO A 27 -10.22 18.20 -24.86
N GLN A 28 -9.49 17.37 -24.11
CA GLN A 28 -8.44 16.52 -24.67
C GLN A 28 -8.32 15.19 -23.94
N VAL A 29 -7.76 14.21 -24.64
CA VAL A 29 -7.50 12.87 -24.11
C VAL A 29 -6.02 12.77 -23.77
N VAL A 30 -5.71 12.50 -22.50
CA VAL A 30 -4.39 12.18 -21.99
C VAL A 30 -4.31 10.68 -21.82
N MET A 31 -3.23 10.07 -22.27
CA MET A 31 -3.03 8.64 -22.05
C MET A 31 -1.92 8.40 -21.04
N ALA A 32 -2.19 7.51 -20.09
CA ALA A 32 -1.24 7.17 -19.05
C ALA A 32 -1.09 5.66 -18.91
N PRO A 33 0.13 5.17 -18.82
CA PRO A 33 0.37 3.78 -18.48
C PRO A 33 0.03 3.41 -17.05
N VAL A 34 -0.39 2.16 -16.83
CA VAL A 34 -0.47 1.58 -15.48
C VAL A 34 0.92 1.67 -14.80
N GLY A 35 0.93 2.13 -13.56
CA GLY A 35 2.11 2.29 -12.70
C GLY A 35 2.91 3.57 -12.94
N SER A 36 2.62 4.34 -14.00
CA SER A 36 3.34 5.57 -14.32
C SER A 36 2.77 6.80 -13.61
N ASP A 37 3.47 7.93 -13.73
CA ASP A 37 3.01 9.24 -13.30
C ASP A 37 2.56 10.06 -14.52
N VAL A 38 1.41 10.71 -14.43
CA VAL A 38 0.80 11.52 -15.50
C VAL A 38 0.47 12.92 -15.02
N THR A 39 0.48 13.90 -15.92
CA THR A 39 -0.05 15.24 -15.66
C THR A 39 -1.27 15.50 -16.53
N LEU A 40 -2.41 15.79 -15.90
CA LEU A 40 -3.64 16.21 -16.57
C LEU A 40 -3.59 17.73 -16.75
N PRO A 41 -3.57 18.25 -17.99
CA PRO A 41 -3.36 19.66 -18.26
C PRO A 41 -4.57 20.50 -17.88
N CYS A 42 -4.34 21.66 -17.26
CA CYS A 42 -5.36 22.69 -17.09
C CYS A 42 -4.72 24.06 -16.86
N GLN A 43 -5.09 25.06 -17.67
CA GLN A 43 -4.45 26.38 -17.74
C GLN A 43 -5.50 27.50 -17.92
N VAL A 44 -5.22 28.65 -17.30
CA VAL A 44 -6.01 29.88 -17.46
C VAL A 44 -5.36 30.90 -18.39
N GLU A 45 -6.20 31.71 -19.03
CA GLU A 45 -5.79 32.94 -19.70
C GLU A 45 -6.66 34.14 -19.26
N PRO A 46 -6.06 35.34 -19.12
CA PRO A 46 -4.62 35.58 -19.05
C PRO A 46 -3.96 34.86 -17.86
N ALA A 47 -2.66 34.58 -17.96
CA ALA A 47 -1.92 33.94 -16.88
C ALA A 47 -2.01 34.77 -15.60
N ALA A 48 -2.39 34.12 -14.50
CA ALA A 48 -2.60 34.73 -13.20
C ALA A 48 -2.00 33.87 -12.08
N ASP A 49 -1.61 34.49 -10.96
CA ASP A 49 -1.15 33.75 -9.78
C ASP A 49 -2.33 33.13 -9.04
N LEU A 50 -2.41 31.80 -9.06
CA LEU A 50 -3.51 31.03 -8.49
C LEU A 50 -3.16 30.37 -7.14
N ARG A 51 -2.00 30.68 -6.54
CA ARG A 51 -1.53 29.96 -5.33
C ARG A 51 -2.49 30.07 -4.13
N GLU A 52 -3.15 31.21 -4.00
CA GLU A 52 -4.14 31.48 -2.94
C GLU A 52 -5.57 31.12 -3.35
N GLN A 53 -5.80 30.70 -4.60
CA GLN A 53 -7.12 30.43 -5.14
C GLN A 53 -7.61 29.00 -4.86
N VAL A 54 -8.93 28.83 -4.91
CA VAL A 54 -9.55 27.51 -4.83
C VAL A 54 -9.43 26.81 -6.18
N VAL A 55 -8.81 25.63 -6.19
CA VAL A 55 -8.66 24.78 -7.38
C VAL A 55 -9.29 23.42 -7.08
N GLU A 56 -10.18 22.99 -7.97
CA GLU A 56 -10.90 21.72 -7.83
C GLU A 56 -10.66 20.83 -9.04
N TRP A 57 -10.22 19.60 -8.77
CA TRP A 57 -10.23 18.50 -9.73
C TRP A 57 -11.24 17.46 -9.25
N ALA A 58 -12.16 17.07 -10.12
CA ALA A 58 -13.24 16.16 -9.78
C ALA A 58 -13.51 15.12 -10.88
N ARG A 59 -14.05 13.98 -10.48
CA ARG A 59 -14.60 12.92 -11.32
C ARG A 59 -16.06 12.74 -10.93
N LEU A 60 -16.97 13.10 -11.83
CA LEU A 60 -18.40 13.14 -11.55
C LEU A 60 -19.03 11.74 -11.43
N ASP A 61 -18.33 10.72 -11.90
CA ASP A 61 -18.72 9.31 -11.79
C ASP A 61 -18.34 8.68 -10.44
N LEU A 62 -17.62 9.39 -9.58
CA LEU A 62 -17.18 8.90 -8.27
C LEU A 62 -17.94 9.54 -7.11
N THR A 63 -17.99 8.83 -5.98
CA THR A 63 -18.51 9.35 -4.71
C THR A 63 -17.51 9.07 -3.59
N PRO A 64 -16.93 10.10 -2.94
CA PRO A 64 -17.05 11.54 -3.26
C PRO A 64 -16.38 11.87 -4.60
N PRO A 65 -16.80 12.94 -5.31
CA PRO A 65 -16.32 13.22 -6.67
C PRO A 65 -14.93 13.85 -6.71
N TYR A 66 -14.41 14.38 -5.60
CA TYR A 66 -13.19 15.18 -5.63
C TYR A 66 -11.94 14.33 -5.76
N VAL A 67 -11.20 14.54 -6.84
CA VAL A 67 -9.90 13.92 -7.09
C VAL A 67 -8.80 14.71 -6.38
N HIS A 68 -8.87 16.04 -6.36
CA HIS A 68 -7.96 16.91 -5.61
C HIS A 68 -8.65 18.26 -5.35
N ILE A 69 -8.46 18.81 -4.15
CA ILE A 69 -8.97 20.15 -3.80
C ILE A 69 -7.84 20.90 -3.14
N ARG A 70 -7.58 22.12 -3.60
CA ARG A 70 -6.69 23.07 -2.95
C ARG A 70 -7.45 24.34 -2.63
N ARG A 71 -7.31 24.85 -1.41
CA ARG A 71 -7.92 26.10 -0.94
C ARG A 71 -6.95 26.78 0.03
N ASP A 72 -6.83 28.10 -0.05
CA ASP A 72 -5.95 28.91 0.82
C ASP A 72 -4.51 28.35 0.88
N ALA A 73 -3.97 28.01 -0.29
CA ALA A 73 -2.63 27.44 -0.49
C ALA A 73 -2.38 26.05 0.15
N LEU A 74 -3.42 25.30 0.51
CA LEU A 74 -3.28 23.99 1.14
C LEU A 74 -4.23 22.95 0.55
N ASP A 75 -3.79 21.69 0.60
CA ASP A 75 -4.46 20.57 -0.06
C ASP A 75 -5.45 19.89 0.90
N PHE A 76 -6.70 19.70 0.46
CA PHE A 76 -7.84 19.32 1.29
C PHE A 76 -8.18 17.83 1.12
N HIS A 77 -7.35 16.98 1.70
CA HIS A 77 -7.47 15.53 1.74
C HIS A 77 -8.77 14.99 2.37
N ILE A 78 -9.47 15.72 3.27
CA ILE A 78 -10.69 15.21 3.95
C ILE A 78 -11.86 15.01 2.98
N TYR A 79 -11.96 15.84 1.95
CA TYR A 79 -13.02 15.74 0.93
C TYR A 79 -12.58 14.97 -0.31
N GLN A 80 -11.30 14.62 -0.38
CA GLN A 80 -10.72 13.88 -1.48
C GLN A 80 -11.21 12.43 -1.48
N ASN A 81 -11.46 11.90 -2.68
CA ASN A 81 -11.80 10.51 -2.86
C ASN A 81 -10.65 9.60 -2.39
N PRO A 82 -10.91 8.58 -1.56
CA PRO A 82 -9.87 7.69 -1.03
C PRO A 82 -8.98 7.03 -2.08
N LEU A 83 -9.48 6.81 -3.30
CA LEU A 83 -8.71 6.22 -4.41
C LEU A 83 -7.53 7.09 -4.89
N TYR A 84 -7.56 8.40 -4.57
CA TYR A 84 -6.62 9.42 -5.04
C TYR A 84 -5.75 10.03 -3.94
N LEU A 85 -6.04 9.71 -2.66
CA LEU A 85 -5.25 10.18 -1.51
C LEU A 85 -3.75 9.91 -1.71
N ALA A 86 -2.91 10.87 -1.37
CA ALA A 86 -1.44 10.78 -1.50
C ALA A 86 -0.89 10.41 -2.90
N ARG A 87 -1.73 10.48 -3.95
CA ARG A 87 -1.34 10.20 -5.33
C ARG A 87 -1.42 11.43 -6.23
N THR A 88 -2.10 12.48 -5.79
CA THR A 88 -2.32 13.71 -6.55
C THR A 88 -1.52 14.88 -5.99
N ALA A 89 -1.03 15.78 -6.85
CA ALA A 89 -0.41 17.03 -6.43
C ALA A 89 -0.63 18.16 -7.44
N LEU A 90 -0.67 19.40 -6.96
CA LEU A 90 -0.55 20.61 -7.75
C LEU A 90 0.82 21.25 -7.49
N SER A 91 1.44 21.80 -8.53
CA SER A 91 2.74 22.45 -8.41
C SER A 91 2.59 23.94 -8.11
N GLU A 92 3.10 24.41 -6.97
CA GLU A 92 3.00 25.82 -6.59
C GLU A 92 3.65 26.77 -7.62
N SER A 93 4.77 26.36 -8.22
CA SER A 93 5.47 27.16 -9.23
C SER A 93 4.72 27.22 -10.56
N ARG A 94 3.89 26.22 -10.87
CA ARG A 94 2.98 26.24 -12.03
C ARG A 94 1.73 27.07 -11.74
N LEU A 95 1.17 26.95 -10.53
CA LEU A 95 0.04 27.77 -10.09
C LEU A 95 0.35 29.27 -10.13
N GLN A 96 1.58 29.66 -9.80
CA GLN A 96 2.03 31.06 -9.92
C GLN A 96 1.93 31.61 -11.35
N LYS A 97 1.95 30.73 -12.36
CA LYS A 97 1.92 31.07 -13.78
C LYS A 97 0.56 30.78 -14.44
N GLY A 98 -0.47 30.48 -13.66
CA GLY A 98 -1.82 30.16 -14.16
C GLY A 98 -1.97 28.73 -14.68
N ASP A 99 -1.05 27.83 -14.34
CA ASP A 99 -1.11 26.42 -14.69
C ASP A 99 -1.52 25.59 -13.45
N LEU A 100 -2.75 25.07 -13.50
CA LEU A 100 -3.37 24.25 -12.48
C LEU A 100 -3.45 22.76 -12.88
N SER A 101 -2.52 22.33 -13.72
CA SER A 101 -2.40 20.93 -14.16
C SER A 101 -2.15 19.99 -12.99
N LEU A 102 -2.94 18.92 -12.90
CA LEU A 102 -2.89 17.91 -11.85
C LEU A 102 -1.86 16.84 -12.16
N SER A 103 -0.93 16.61 -11.24
CA SER A 103 -0.04 15.45 -11.31
C SER A 103 -0.66 14.28 -10.55
N LEU A 104 -0.80 13.12 -11.20
CA LEU A 104 -1.32 11.87 -10.65
C LEU A 104 -0.25 10.79 -10.74
N SER A 105 0.14 10.21 -9.60
CA SER A 105 1.18 9.19 -9.51
C SER A 105 0.64 7.76 -9.42
N ARG A 106 1.47 6.79 -9.84
CA ARG A 106 1.19 5.35 -9.80
C ARG A 106 -0.18 5.00 -10.39
N VAL A 107 -0.44 5.43 -11.63
CA VAL A 107 -1.74 5.29 -12.33
C VAL A 107 -2.25 3.84 -12.30
N LYS A 108 -3.54 3.66 -12.02
CA LYS A 108 -4.25 2.37 -11.96
C LYS A 108 -5.27 2.31 -13.10
N LEU A 109 -5.67 1.10 -13.51
CA LEU A 109 -6.74 0.92 -14.50
C LEU A 109 -8.05 1.62 -14.10
N SER A 110 -8.37 1.64 -12.80
CA SER A 110 -9.54 2.33 -12.25
C SER A 110 -9.48 3.86 -12.39
N ASP A 111 -8.31 4.44 -12.66
CA ASP A 111 -8.17 5.87 -12.83
C ASP A 111 -8.64 6.34 -14.22
N GLU A 112 -8.89 5.42 -15.16
CA GLU A 112 -9.51 5.76 -16.45
C GLU A 112 -10.85 6.47 -16.24
N GLY A 113 -11.06 7.56 -16.98
CA GLY A 113 -12.29 8.34 -16.90
C GLY A 113 -12.11 9.81 -17.28
N THR A 114 -13.20 10.57 -17.16
CA THR A 114 -13.20 12.01 -17.46
C THR A 114 -13.10 12.83 -16.19
N TYR A 115 -12.08 13.68 -16.14
CA TYR A 115 -11.78 14.59 -15.05
C TYR A 115 -12.26 15.99 -15.40
N ARG A 116 -12.80 16.70 -14.41
CA ARG A 116 -13.22 18.10 -14.46
C ARG A 116 -12.23 18.93 -13.67
N CYS A 117 -11.64 19.91 -14.33
CA CYS A 117 -10.86 20.98 -13.71
C CYS A 117 -11.77 22.20 -13.54
N PHE A 118 -11.89 22.75 -12.33
CA PHE A 118 -12.85 23.82 -12.01
C PHE A 118 -12.22 24.90 -11.13
N LEU A 119 -12.54 26.16 -11.45
CA LEU A 119 -12.20 27.35 -10.68
C LEU A 119 -13.48 28.04 -10.19
N PRO A 120 -13.88 27.86 -8.91
CA PRO A 120 -15.11 28.43 -8.37
C PRO A 120 -15.18 29.96 -8.41
N GLN A 121 -14.04 30.64 -8.30
CA GLN A 121 -13.95 32.11 -8.27
C GLN A 121 -14.45 32.77 -9.56
N THR A 122 -14.18 32.12 -10.70
CA THR A 122 -14.53 32.64 -12.02
C THR A 122 -15.59 31.78 -12.72
N ASP A 123 -16.08 30.75 -12.03
CA ASP A 123 -17.05 29.76 -12.53
C ASP A 123 -16.64 29.20 -13.90
N THR A 124 -15.36 28.87 -14.04
CA THR A 124 -14.80 28.33 -15.29
C THR A 124 -14.32 26.90 -15.11
N GLU A 125 -14.48 26.08 -16.15
CA GLU A 125 -14.14 24.65 -16.14
C GLU A 125 -13.53 24.16 -17.44
N ALA A 126 -12.82 23.04 -17.36
CA ALA A 126 -12.42 22.22 -18.49
C ALA A 126 -12.54 20.73 -18.17
N GLN A 127 -12.64 19.92 -19.23
CA GLN A 127 -12.69 18.47 -19.12
C GLN A 127 -11.45 17.84 -19.74
N VAL A 128 -10.90 16.84 -19.06
CA VAL A 128 -9.74 16.07 -19.52
C VAL A 128 -10.04 14.60 -19.33
N THR A 129 -9.97 13.81 -20.40
CA THR A 129 -10.20 12.36 -20.33
C THR A 129 -8.87 11.64 -20.19
N LEU A 130 -8.72 10.79 -19.18
CA LEU A 130 -7.58 9.91 -18.99
C LEU A 130 -7.90 8.52 -19.54
N LEU A 131 -7.09 8.03 -20.48
CA LEU A 131 -7.13 6.64 -20.96
C LEU A 131 -5.96 5.87 -20.36
N VAL A 132 -6.22 4.71 -19.73
CA VAL A 132 -5.17 3.95 -19.04
C VAL A 132 -4.74 2.73 -19.85
N VAL A 133 -3.44 2.65 -20.17
CA VAL A 133 -2.89 1.60 -21.03
C VAL A 133 -2.04 0.59 -20.26
N ALA A 134 -2.40 -0.69 -20.36
CA ALA A 134 -1.66 -1.81 -19.75
C ALA A 134 -0.52 -2.32 -20.66
N PRO A 135 0.60 -2.83 -20.09
CA PRO A 135 1.62 -3.51 -20.87
C PRO A 135 1.08 -4.74 -21.60
N PRO A 136 1.62 -5.09 -22.79
CA PRO A 136 1.28 -6.34 -23.44
C PRO A 136 1.81 -7.54 -22.64
N SER A 137 1.14 -8.69 -22.73
CA SER A 137 1.63 -9.95 -22.17
C SER A 137 2.46 -10.70 -23.21
N ILE A 138 3.59 -11.28 -22.79
CA ILE A 138 4.38 -12.19 -23.62
C ILE A 138 4.30 -13.59 -23.00
N SER A 139 3.86 -14.57 -23.77
CA SER A 139 3.86 -15.98 -23.41
C SER A 139 4.78 -16.78 -24.34
N VAL A 140 5.33 -17.88 -23.81
CA VAL A 140 6.20 -18.79 -24.55
C VAL A 140 5.39 -20.04 -24.92
N GLU A 141 5.24 -20.28 -26.22
CA GLU A 141 4.58 -21.43 -26.81
C GLU A 141 5.63 -22.38 -27.42
N LYS A 142 5.38 -23.69 -27.35
CA LYS A 142 6.15 -24.70 -28.10
C LYS A 142 5.38 -25.06 -29.35
N ASP A 143 6.01 -24.89 -30.50
CA ASP A 143 5.44 -25.33 -31.78
C ASP A 143 5.58 -26.86 -31.93
N PRO A 144 4.66 -27.54 -32.65
CA PRO A 144 4.79 -28.97 -32.95
C PRO A 144 6.10 -29.35 -33.67
N SER A 145 6.74 -28.39 -34.36
CA SER A 145 8.07 -28.55 -34.97
C SER A 145 9.23 -28.57 -33.96
N GLY A 146 8.97 -28.30 -32.67
CA GLY A 146 9.98 -28.16 -31.63
C GLY A 146 10.62 -26.78 -31.55
N SER A 147 10.17 -25.81 -32.37
CA SER A 147 10.63 -24.42 -32.31
C SER A 147 9.95 -23.64 -31.17
N VAL A 148 10.70 -22.71 -30.57
CA VAL A 148 10.18 -21.80 -29.52
C VAL A 148 9.50 -20.62 -30.20
N VAL A 149 8.23 -20.39 -29.86
CA VAL A 149 7.41 -19.30 -30.40
C VAL A 149 6.98 -18.39 -29.26
N LEU A 150 7.20 -17.10 -29.42
CA LEU A 150 6.73 -16.07 -28.50
C LEU A 150 5.40 -15.54 -28.98
N ARG A 151 4.41 -15.50 -28.12
CA ARG A 151 3.13 -14.86 -28.40
C ARG A 151 2.98 -13.62 -27.55
N CYS A 152 2.76 -12.49 -28.22
CA CYS A 152 2.44 -11.24 -27.57
C CYS A 152 0.95 -10.95 -27.73
N GLU A 153 0.29 -10.50 -26.67
CA GLU A 153 -1.13 -10.17 -26.67
C GLU A 153 -1.41 -8.91 -25.84
N SER A 154 -2.32 -8.07 -26.33
CA SER A 154 -2.84 -6.91 -25.61
C SER A 154 -4.27 -6.63 -26.03
N VAL A 155 -5.12 -6.23 -25.08
CA VAL A 155 -6.56 -6.08 -25.27
C VAL A 155 -7.04 -4.75 -24.71
N GLY A 156 -8.23 -4.29 -25.15
CA GLY A 156 -8.88 -3.11 -24.57
C GLY A 156 -8.41 -1.78 -25.16
N TRP A 157 -8.00 -1.74 -26.42
CA TRP A 157 -7.52 -0.51 -27.06
C TRP A 157 -8.63 0.22 -27.80
N SER A 158 -8.64 1.55 -27.71
CA SER A 158 -9.46 2.41 -28.57
C SER A 158 -8.82 3.80 -28.68
N PRO A 159 -8.60 4.33 -29.90
CA PRO A 159 -8.71 3.69 -31.22
C PRO A 159 -7.65 2.60 -31.50
N GLU A 160 -7.63 2.12 -32.75
CA GLU A 160 -6.79 1.00 -33.22
C GLU A 160 -5.29 1.17 -32.88
N PRO A 161 -4.67 0.23 -32.15
CA PRO A 161 -3.24 0.26 -31.86
C PRO A 161 -2.40 -0.48 -32.93
N GLU A 162 -1.09 -0.25 -32.93
CA GLU A 162 -0.11 -0.98 -33.74
C GLU A 162 0.82 -1.82 -32.85
N LEU A 163 0.97 -3.12 -33.14
CA LEU A 163 1.90 -4.00 -32.43
C LEU A 163 3.19 -4.16 -33.24
N GLN A 164 4.33 -3.99 -32.58
CA GLN A 164 5.68 -4.10 -33.14
C GLN A 164 6.56 -5.01 -32.27
N TRP A 165 7.27 -5.95 -32.88
CA TRP A 165 8.37 -6.67 -32.25
C TRP A 165 9.69 -5.95 -32.52
N LEU A 166 10.50 -5.76 -31.48
CA LEU A 166 11.84 -5.20 -31.58
C LEU A 166 12.89 -6.21 -31.13
N ASP A 167 14.03 -6.20 -31.83
CA ASP A 167 15.22 -6.95 -31.47
C ASP A 167 15.99 -6.28 -30.30
N SER A 168 17.15 -6.83 -29.96
CA SER A 168 18.01 -6.30 -28.89
C SER A 168 18.57 -4.90 -29.16
N GLU A 169 18.61 -4.46 -30.41
CA GLU A 169 19.10 -3.13 -30.82
C GLU A 169 17.96 -2.10 -30.89
N GLY A 170 16.71 -2.54 -30.73
CA GLY A 170 15.53 -1.69 -30.82
C GLY A 170 15.04 -1.47 -32.26
N THR A 171 15.43 -2.33 -33.20
CA THR A 171 14.96 -2.30 -34.59
C THR A 171 13.66 -3.09 -34.72
N VAL A 172 12.68 -2.56 -35.46
CA VAL A 172 11.40 -3.23 -35.68
C VAL A 172 11.57 -4.41 -36.64
N VAL A 173 11.24 -5.62 -36.17
CA VAL A 173 11.40 -6.87 -36.92
C VAL A 173 10.07 -7.36 -37.51
N LEU A 174 8.97 -7.25 -36.76
CA LEU A 174 7.65 -7.70 -37.18
C LEU A 174 6.58 -6.71 -36.73
N ARG A 175 5.57 -6.48 -37.58
CA ARG A 175 4.38 -5.70 -37.25
C ARG A 175 3.13 -6.57 -37.32
N ALA A 176 2.18 -6.33 -36.44
CA ALA A 176 0.86 -6.95 -36.49
C ALA A 176 -0.23 -5.88 -36.39
N GLU A 177 -1.28 -6.10 -37.17
CA GLU A 177 -2.49 -5.28 -37.18
C GLU A 177 -3.41 -5.68 -36.02
N ALA A 178 -4.24 -4.74 -35.57
CA ALA A 178 -5.21 -5.01 -34.53
C ALA A 178 -6.48 -5.64 -35.12
N GLN A 179 -7.15 -6.43 -34.29
CA GLN A 179 -8.42 -7.04 -34.58
C GLN A 179 -9.49 -6.37 -33.71
N ARG A 180 -10.62 -6.02 -34.30
CA ARG A 180 -11.74 -5.46 -33.55
C ARG A 180 -12.52 -6.60 -32.87
N GLY A 181 -12.67 -6.51 -31.56
CA GLY A 181 -13.47 -7.41 -30.75
C GLY A 181 -14.98 -7.15 -30.90
N SER A 182 -15.79 -8.02 -30.29
CA SER A 182 -17.25 -7.88 -30.27
C SER A 182 -17.76 -6.76 -29.36
N ASP A 183 -16.88 -6.17 -28.55
CA ASP A 183 -17.08 -5.12 -27.56
C ASP A 183 -16.70 -3.71 -28.08
N ASP A 184 -16.52 -3.55 -29.40
CA ASP A 184 -16.01 -2.33 -30.07
C ASP A 184 -14.61 -1.88 -29.63
N LEU A 185 -13.89 -2.70 -28.85
CA LEU A 185 -12.49 -2.49 -28.46
C LEU A 185 -11.56 -3.30 -29.36
N PHE A 186 -10.32 -2.84 -29.53
CA PHE A 186 -9.29 -3.51 -30.33
C PHE A 186 -8.40 -4.40 -29.46
N SER A 187 -8.06 -5.57 -30.00
CA SER A 187 -7.07 -6.49 -29.46
C SER A 187 -5.98 -6.73 -30.50
N VAL A 188 -4.73 -6.83 -30.03
CA VAL A 188 -3.58 -7.14 -30.88
C VAL A 188 -2.96 -8.44 -30.40
N SER A 189 -2.64 -9.32 -31.33
CA SER A 189 -1.88 -10.53 -31.05
C SER A 189 -0.92 -10.85 -32.18
N SER A 190 0.32 -11.19 -31.83
CA SER A 190 1.37 -11.55 -32.79
C SER A 190 2.20 -12.69 -32.25
N ARG A 191 2.60 -13.60 -33.16
CA ARG A 191 3.53 -14.69 -32.86
C ARG A 191 4.88 -14.41 -33.52
N LEU A 192 5.96 -14.76 -32.83
CA LEU A 192 7.33 -14.59 -33.29
C LEU A 192 8.14 -15.85 -32.99
N THR A 193 8.73 -16.46 -34.01
CA THR A 193 9.60 -17.63 -33.83
C THR A 193 11.01 -17.18 -33.47
N VAL A 194 11.57 -17.68 -32.37
CA VAL A 194 12.88 -17.23 -31.84
C VAL A 194 14.02 -17.37 -32.85
N GLN A 195 13.95 -18.35 -33.75
CA GLN A 195 14.94 -18.55 -34.81
C GLN A 195 15.04 -17.40 -35.83
N GLN A 196 14.05 -16.51 -35.88
CA GLN A 196 13.98 -15.42 -36.85
C GLN A 196 14.78 -14.17 -36.45
N ILE A 197 15.24 -14.04 -35.19
CA ILE A 197 15.94 -12.85 -34.70
C ILE A 197 17.29 -13.23 -34.10
N GLN A 198 18.32 -12.43 -34.38
CA GLN A 198 19.62 -12.53 -33.72
C GLN A 198 19.55 -11.78 -32.38
N GLY A 199 19.65 -12.51 -31.27
CA GLY A 199 19.67 -11.94 -29.93
C GLY A 199 18.79 -12.70 -28.93
N ASN A 200 19.05 -12.46 -27.65
CA ASN A 200 18.40 -13.16 -26.53
C ASN A 200 17.28 -12.33 -25.90
N THR A 201 17.10 -11.09 -26.33
CA THR A 201 16.12 -10.15 -25.76
C THR A 201 15.10 -9.77 -26.81
N PHE A 202 13.83 -10.03 -26.51
CA PHE A 202 12.69 -9.78 -27.37
C PHE A 202 11.81 -8.73 -26.73
N THR A 203 11.51 -7.67 -27.46
CA THR A 203 10.64 -6.61 -26.97
C THR A 203 9.36 -6.59 -27.79
N CYS A 204 8.21 -6.79 -27.15
CA CYS A 204 6.91 -6.53 -27.78
C CYS A 204 6.45 -5.14 -27.40
N ARG A 205 6.29 -4.25 -28.38
CA ARG A 205 5.78 -2.89 -28.22
C ARG A 205 4.38 -2.78 -28.81
N VAL A 206 3.44 -2.24 -28.06
CA VAL A 206 2.13 -1.84 -28.59
C VAL A 206 2.05 -0.32 -28.53
N GLN A 207 1.83 0.31 -29.67
CA GLN A 207 1.83 1.75 -29.85
C GLN A 207 0.44 2.25 -30.26
N HIS A 208 -0.01 3.30 -29.61
CA HIS A 208 -1.25 3.97 -29.98
C HIS A 208 -0.99 5.02 -31.07
N GLN A 209 -1.55 4.83 -32.27
CA GLN A 209 -1.20 5.62 -33.44
C GLN A 209 -1.45 7.14 -33.30
N PRO A 210 -2.60 7.63 -32.80
CA PRO A 210 -2.87 9.07 -32.74
C PRO A 210 -1.95 9.85 -31.80
N SER A 211 -1.48 9.21 -30.73
CA SER A 211 -0.71 9.86 -29.65
C SER A 211 0.79 9.57 -29.67
N GLY A 212 1.21 8.56 -30.44
CA GLY A 212 2.58 8.04 -30.44
C GLY A 212 3.01 7.31 -29.17
N ALA A 213 2.20 7.27 -28.10
CA ALA A 213 2.54 6.58 -26.85
C ALA A 213 2.59 5.06 -27.03
N SER A 214 3.56 4.41 -26.37
CA SER A 214 3.74 2.97 -26.44
C SER A 214 3.91 2.30 -25.07
N ARG A 215 3.58 1.01 -25.03
CA ARG A 215 3.92 0.07 -23.95
C ARG A 215 4.83 -1.02 -24.50
N GLU A 216 5.77 -1.48 -23.69
CA GLU A 216 6.68 -2.56 -24.04
C GLU A 216 6.70 -3.63 -22.97
N ALA A 217 6.72 -4.89 -23.39
CA ALA A 217 7.14 -6.01 -22.57
C ALA A 217 8.45 -6.55 -23.11
N ARG A 218 9.37 -6.90 -22.21
CA ARG A 218 10.68 -7.45 -22.57
C ARG A 218 10.81 -8.86 -22.00
N LEU A 219 11.22 -9.79 -22.83
CA LEU A 219 11.53 -11.15 -22.45
C LEU A 219 12.97 -11.45 -22.82
N HIS A 220 13.75 -11.90 -21.84
CA HIS A 220 15.10 -12.41 -22.07
C HIS A 220 15.08 -13.95 -21.99
N ILE A 221 15.60 -14.62 -23.01
CA ILE A 221 15.70 -16.08 -23.08
C ILE A 221 17.17 -16.47 -22.97
N SER A 222 17.51 -17.22 -21.92
CA SER A 222 18.87 -17.73 -21.72
C SER A 222 19.29 -18.72 -22.83
N ASP A 223 20.55 -18.68 -23.23
CA ASP A 223 21.12 -19.59 -24.25
C ASP A 223 20.97 -21.09 -23.91
N GLU A 224 20.87 -21.42 -22.62
CA GLU A 224 20.62 -22.78 -22.13
C GLU A 224 19.25 -23.31 -22.57
N PHE A 225 18.25 -22.44 -22.71
CA PHE A 225 16.90 -22.81 -23.14
C PHE A 225 16.79 -23.03 -24.66
N LEU A 226 17.68 -22.40 -25.43
CA LEU A 226 17.78 -22.55 -26.90
C LEU A 226 18.59 -23.80 -27.28
N LYS A 227 19.46 -24.27 -26.39
CA LYS A 227 20.11 -25.58 -26.47
C LYS A 227 19.19 -26.64 -25.87
N MET A 228 18.02 -26.87 -26.47
CA MET A 228 17.33 -28.14 -26.24
C MET A 228 18.19 -29.22 -26.89
N GLU A 229 18.91 -29.96 -26.05
CA GLU A 229 19.82 -31.02 -26.47
C GLU A 229 19.13 -31.94 -27.48
N SER A 230 19.61 -31.85 -28.73
CA SER A 230 19.58 -32.99 -29.63
C SER A 230 20.18 -34.16 -28.85
N CYS A 231 19.36 -35.17 -28.56
CA CYS A 231 19.74 -36.32 -27.76
C CYS A 231 21.02 -36.97 -28.33
N SER A 232 22.17 -36.60 -27.79
CA SER A 232 23.48 -37.17 -28.16
C SER A 232 23.62 -38.60 -27.64
N SER A 233 22.64 -39.07 -26.86
CA SER A 233 22.45 -40.47 -26.45
C SER A 233 22.33 -41.44 -27.64
N CYS A 234 21.99 -40.95 -28.84
CA CYS A 234 22.06 -41.80 -30.05
C CYS A 234 23.50 -42.09 -30.48
N SER A 235 24.46 -41.19 -30.27
CA SER A 235 25.83 -41.38 -30.75
C SER A 235 26.59 -42.46 -29.96
N LEU A 236 26.37 -42.52 -28.64
CA LEU A 236 27.06 -43.50 -27.78
C LEU A 236 26.58 -44.94 -28.02
N ALA A 237 25.29 -45.11 -28.29
CA ALA A 237 24.71 -46.42 -28.61
C ALA A 237 25.29 -47.02 -29.90
N TRP A 238 25.44 -46.20 -30.95
CA TRP A 238 26.05 -46.64 -32.22
C TRP A 238 27.54 -46.94 -32.05
N THR A 239 28.28 -46.17 -31.25
CA THR A 239 29.69 -46.48 -30.96
C THR A 239 29.85 -47.78 -30.19
N LEU A 240 29.00 -48.03 -29.19
CA LEU A 240 29.04 -49.29 -28.42
C LEU A 240 28.63 -50.49 -29.29
N PHE A 241 27.62 -50.33 -30.15
CA PHE A 241 27.19 -51.37 -31.06
C PHE A 241 28.28 -51.73 -32.09
N ALA A 242 28.96 -50.73 -32.67
CA ALA A 242 30.09 -50.95 -33.57
C ALA A 242 31.28 -51.62 -32.86
N LEU A 243 31.56 -51.24 -31.61
CA LEU A 243 32.63 -51.83 -30.82
C LEU A 243 32.33 -53.30 -30.47
N CYS A 244 31.09 -53.61 -30.09
CA CYS A 244 30.63 -54.99 -29.88
C CYS A 244 30.71 -55.84 -31.16
N LEU A 245 30.32 -55.29 -32.32
CA LEU A 245 30.44 -55.99 -33.61
C LEU A 245 31.90 -56.28 -33.97
N SER A 246 32.80 -55.33 -33.73
CA SER A 246 34.24 -55.52 -33.98
C SER A 246 34.85 -56.59 -33.06
N ALA A 247 34.46 -56.61 -31.78
CA ALA A 247 34.91 -57.61 -30.81
C ALA A 247 34.38 -59.01 -31.15
N ALA A 248 33.11 -59.12 -31.58
CA ALA A 248 32.53 -60.38 -32.02
C ALA A 248 33.23 -60.93 -33.28
N ALA A 249 33.56 -60.07 -34.24
CA ALA A 249 34.31 -60.45 -35.44
C ALA A 249 35.73 -60.95 -35.10
N ALA A 250 36.42 -60.28 -34.17
CA ALA A 250 37.74 -60.70 -33.69
C ALA A 250 37.68 -62.05 -32.95
N ALA A 251 36.67 -62.26 -32.11
CA ALA A 251 36.45 -63.53 -31.43
C ALA A 251 36.15 -64.68 -32.41
N ALA A 252 35.32 -64.43 -33.43
CA ALA A 252 35.05 -65.40 -34.49
C ALA A 252 36.31 -65.75 -35.29
N ALA A 253 37.15 -64.76 -35.61
CA ALA A 253 38.43 -64.98 -36.28
C ALA A 253 39.39 -65.83 -35.41
N LEU A 254 39.44 -65.59 -34.10
CA LEU A 254 40.23 -66.39 -33.16
C LEU A 254 39.72 -67.83 -33.03
N VAL A 255 38.40 -68.05 -33.02
CA VAL A 255 37.81 -69.39 -33.00
C VAL A 255 38.12 -70.14 -34.30
N VAL A 256 38.01 -69.49 -35.46
CA VAL A 256 38.38 -70.09 -36.76
C VAL A 256 39.88 -70.39 -36.82
N TRP A 257 40.73 -69.52 -36.26
CA TRP A 257 42.17 -69.74 -36.19
C TRP A 257 42.52 -70.91 -35.27
N LYS A 258 41.86 -71.04 -34.11
CA LYS A 258 41.96 -72.19 -33.20
C LYS A 258 41.45 -73.49 -33.83
N PHE A 259 40.34 -73.45 -34.57
CA PHE A 259 39.81 -74.61 -35.29
C PHE A 259 40.71 -75.07 -36.45
N LYS A 260 41.39 -74.14 -37.13
CA LYS A 260 42.42 -74.48 -38.12
C LYS A 260 43.71 -75.00 -37.48
N ALA A 261 44.09 -74.51 -36.31
CA ALA A 261 45.28 -74.97 -35.58
C ALA A 261 45.10 -76.34 -34.92
N ASN A 262 43.85 -76.78 -34.66
CA ASN A 262 43.56 -78.02 -33.92
C ASN A 262 43.16 -79.22 -34.81
N LYS A 263 43.41 -79.17 -36.14
CA LYS A 263 43.15 -80.29 -37.07
C LYS A 263 44.35 -81.23 -37.29
N GLN A 264 45.39 -81.14 -36.47
CA GLN A 264 46.48 -82.13 -36.42
C GLN A 264 46.63 -82.65 -34.98
N LYS A 265 46.61 -83.99 -34.85
CA LYS A 265 46.91 -84.83 -33.65
C LYS A 265 45.68 -85.23 -32.82
N SER A 266 44.88 -86.22 -33.26
CA SER A 266 45.03 -87.70 -33.14
C SER A 266 44.67 -88.28 -31.75
N GLU A 267 43.62 -89.12 -31.76
CA GLU A 267 43.39 -90.41 -31.06
C GLU A 267 43.72 -90.58 -29.56
N ASN A 268 42.72 -91.01 -28.76
CA ASN A 268 42.49 -92.41 -28.30
C ASN A 268 41.81 -92.50 -26.91
N LYS A 269 40.68 -93.25 -26.84
CA LYS A 269 40.10 -94.01 -25.69
C LYS A 269 39.62 -93.28 -24.40
N ASP A 270 38.58 -93.66 -23.64
CA ASP A 270 37.50 -94.67 -23.61
C ASP A 270 36.47 -94.18 -22.52
N PHE A 271 35.13 -94.29 -22.70
CA PHE A 271 34.15 -95.21 -22.00
C PHE A 271 34.12 -95.09 -20.44
N GLU A 272 33.01 -94.93 -19.67
CA GLU A 272 31.56 -95.15 -19.85
C GLU A 272 30.68 -94.44 -18.76
N LEU A 273 29.39 -94.24 -19.13
CA LEU A 273 28.07 -94.34 -18.45
C LEU A 273 27.60 -93.63 -17.15
N GLY A 274 26.36 -93.11 -17.28
CA GLY A 274 25.28 -92.97 -16.28
C GLY A 274 24.83 -91.50 -16.10
N GLU A 275 23.55 -91.08 -16.09
CA GLU A 275 22.20 -91.62 -16.35
C GLU A 275 21.26 -90.38 -16.41
N ILE A 276 20.00 -90.52 -16.86
CA ILE A 276 19.06 -89.43 -17.25
C ILE A 276 18.01 -89.17 -16.15
N GLU A 277 17.30 -88.02 -16.27
CA GLU A 277 15.91 -87.68 -15.81
C GLU A 277 15.81 -86.87 -14.49
N GLU A 278 14.82 -86.01 -14.20
CA GLU A 278 13.83 -85.14 -14.86
C GLU A 278 13.18 -84.29 -13.71
N LYS A 279 12.58 -83.13 -14.04
CA LYS A 279 11.44 -82.42 -13.37
C LYS A 279 11.50 -81.75 -11.95
N GLU A 280 11.13 -80.46 -11.99
CA GLU A 280 10.20 -79.63 -11.17
C GLU A 280 10.08 -79.70 -9.61
N SER A 281 10.04 -78.48 -9.01
CA SER A 281 9.06 -77.96 -8.03
C SER A 281 9.56 -77.40 -6.67
N MET A 282 9.05 -76.19 -6.38
CA MET A 282 8.66 -75.53 -5.11
C MET A 282 9.57 -75.45 -3.84
N MET A 283 9.94 -74.20 -3.53
CA MET A 283 9.77 -73.46 -2.25
C MET A 283 10.48 -73.93 -0.97
N LYS A 284 11.42 -73.09 -0.47
CA LYS A 284 11.44 -72.52 0.91
C LYS A 284 12.58 -71.49 1.11
N THR A 285 12.19 -70.30 1.57
CA THR A 285 12.96 -69.21 2.23
C THR A 285 13.37 -69.64 3.67
N PRO A 286 14.37 -69.03 4.35
CA PRO A 286 14.26 -67.65 4.84
C PRO A 286 15.53 -66.79 4.98
N THR A 287 15.22 -65.50 5.11
CA THR A 287 15.85 -64.46 5.95
C THR A 287 16.94 -63.56 5.37
N GLU A 288 16.57 -62.26 5.41
CA GLU A 288 17.38 -61.05 5.60
C GLU A 288 18.33 -60.60 4.50
N ASN A 289 18.33 -59.35 4.04
CA ASN A 289 17.42 -58.21 4.07
C ASN A 289 17.98 -57.27 2.96
N SER A 290 17.18 -56.88 1.95
CA SER A 290 16.53 -55.55 1.82
C SER A 290 17.52 -54.42 1.47
N HIS A 291 17.39 -53.57 0.45
CA HIS A 291 16.25 -52.76 -0.05
C HIS A 291 16.49 -52.47 -1.55
N LYS A 292 15.58 -52.75 -2.49
CA LYS A 292 14.37 -52.03 -2.94
C LYS A 292 14.55 -50.57 -3.38
N CYS A 293 14.26 -50.39 -4.67
CA CYS A 293 13.99 -49.17 -5.42
C CYS A 293 12.82 -48.37 -4.80
N SER A 294 13.08 -47.10 -4.54
CA SER A 294 12.12 -45.98 -4.53
C SER A 294 12.89 -44.74 -4.97
N PRO A 295 12.27 -43.78 -5.68
CA PRO A 295 12.86 -42.47 -5.86
C PRO A 295 12.72 -41.69 -4.54
N GLU A 296 13.83 -41.43 -3.86
CA GLU A 296 13.86 -40.39 -2.83
C GLU A 296 13.79 -39.03 -3.52
N VAL A 297 12.60 -38.47 -3.44
CA VAL A 297 12.37 -37.03 -3.31
C VAL A 297 13.30 -36.54 -2.20
N LEU A 298 14.38 -35.84 -2.57
CA LEU A 298 15.14 -35.08 -1.59
C LEU A 298 14.27 -33.86 -1.23
N GLN A 299 13.71 -33.95 -0.04
CA GLN A 299 12.94 -32.96 0.63
C GLN A 299 13.82 -31.74 0.93
N SER A 300 13.91 -30.80 -0.01
CA SER A 300 14.11 -29.39 0.30
C SER A 300 12.74 -28.77 0.59
N SER A 301 12.03 -29.28 1.60
CA SER A 301 10.82 -28.66 2.13
C SER A 301 11.10 -28.13 3.53
N GLU A 302 11.89 -27.05 3.60
CA GLU A 302 11.90 -26.18 4.79
C GLU A 302 12.36 -24.74 4.49
N LEU A 303 12.43 -24.33 3.22
CA LEU A 303 12.76 -22.94 2.85
C LEU A 303 11.87 -22.31 1.75
N THR A 304 10.77 -22.97 1.39
CA THR A 304 9.86 -22.49 0.32
C THR A 304 8.44 -22.20 0.78
N GLU A 305 8.18 -22.20 2.09
CA GLU A 305 6.90 -21.73 2.64
C GLU A 305 6.93 -20.23 2.96
N SER A 306 8.11 -19.64 3.14
CA SER A 306 8.27 -18.23 3.53
C SER A 306 8.30 -17.23 2.37
N LEU A 307 8.51 -17.65 1.10
CA LEU A 307 8.59 -16.69 -0.02
C LEU A 307 7.27 -16.02 -0.44
N PRO A 308 6.10 -16.70 -0.47
CA PRO A 308 4.84 -16.02 -0.69
C PRO A 308 4.44 -15.16 0.51
N GLU A 309 4.70 -15.63 1.74
CA GLU A 309 4.44 -14.89 2.98
C GLU A 309 5.32 -13.63 3.12
N LEU A 310 6.59 -13.68 2.70
CA LEU A 310 7.48 -12.51 2.69
C LEU A 310 7.05 -11.47 1.65
N ARG A 311 6.53 -11.91 0.49
CA ARG A 311 6.03 -11.00 -0.56
C ARG A 311 4.70 -10.37 -0.16
N GLU A 312 3.86 -11.13 0.54
CA GLU A 312 2.60 -10.64 1.10
C GLU A 312 2.84 -9.72 2.30
N LYS A 313 3.83 -10.03 3.15
CA LYS A 313 4.29 -9.16 4.25
C LYS A 313 4.92 -7.86 3.74
N GLU A 314 5.76 -7.89 2.71
CA GLU A 314 6.34 -6.70 2.10
C GLU A 314 5.25 -5.81 1.47
N LYS A 315 4.24 -6.42 0.84
CA LYS A 315 3.05 -5.72 0.34
C LYS A 315 2.21 -5.10 1.46
N ILE A 316 2.04 -5.80 2.59
CA ILE A 316 1.32 -5.29 3.76
C ILE A 316 2.12 -4.18 4.45
N GLU A 317 3.45 -4.28 4.54
CA GLU A 317 4.32 -3.23 5.07
C GLU A 317 4.30 -1.97 4.19
N ASP A 318 4.28 -2.12 2.86
CA ASP A 318 4.11 -1.00 1.93
C ASP A 318 2.71 -0.37 2.02
N GLU A 319 1.65 -1.18 2.19
CA GLU A 319 0.29 -0.70 2.41
C GLU A 319 0.14 0.03 3.76
N LEU A 320 0.80 -0.47 4.82
CA LEU A 320 0.83 0.17 6.14
C LEU A 320 1.58 1.50 6.09
N LYS A 321 2.74 1.54 5.43
CA LYS A 321 3.52 2.77 5.25
C LYS A 321 2.77 3.82 4.44
N TYR A 322 2.06 3.39 3.39
CA TYR A 322 1.16 4.25 2.64
C TYR A 322 0.00 4.78 3.51
N LEU A 323 -0.58 3.91 4.35
CA LEU A 323 -1.67 4.30 5.24
C LEU A 323 -1.21 5.29 6.32
N GLU A 324 -0.01 5.11 6.89
CA GLU A 324 0.61 6.06 7.82
C GLU A 324 0.86 7.43 7.18
N GLU A 325 1.37 7.47 5.95
CA GLU A 325 1.58 8.72 5.21
C GLU A 325 0.25 9.44 4.90
N VAL A 326 -0.78 8.67 4.54
CA VAL A 326 -2.14 9.19 4.33
C VAL A 326 -2.74 9.72 5.64
N ILE A 327 -2.57 9.02 6.76
CA ILE A 327 -3.01 9.48 8.09
C ILE A 327 -2.29 10.76 8.49
N HIS A 328 -0.98 10.87 8.25
CA HIS A 328 -0.20 12.08 8.52
C HIS A 328 -0.71 13.27 7.70
N LYS A 329 -0.91 13.10 6.38
CA LYS A 329 -1.43 14.16 5.51
C LYS A 329 -2.87 14.54 5.83
N LEU A 330 -3.71 13.57 6.20
CA LEU A 330 -5.08 13.82 6.66
C LEU A 330 -5.09 14.56 7.99
N THR A 331 -4.19 14.27 8.92
CA THR A 331 -4.09 14.97 10.22
C THR A 331 -3.55 16.40 10.06
N GLU A 332 -2.58 16.64 9.18
CA GLU A 332 -2.13 17.99 8.79
C GLU A 332 -3.24 18.80 8.11
N THR A 333 -3.96 18.18 7.17
CA THR A 333 -5.10 18.82 6.51
C THR A 333 -6.23 19.11 7.47
N LYS A 334 -6.53 18.17 8.37
CA LYS A 334 -7.52 18.33 9.42
C LYS A 334 -7.16 19.49 10.33
N THR A 335 -5.91 19.58 10.79
CA THR A 335 -5.41 20.70 11.61
C THR A 335 -5.47 22.04 10.87
N PHE A 336 -5.27 22.06 9.55
CA PHE A 336 -5.42 23.26 8.75
C PHE A 336 -6.87 23.67 8.46
N LEU A 337 -7.74 22.71 8.12
CA LEU A 337 -9.19 22.91 8.01
C LEU A 337 -9.82 23.40 9.31
N MET A 338 -9.26 23.01 10.47
CA MET A 338 -9.64 23.59 11.76
C MET A 338 -9.39 25.11 11.80
N LYS A 339 -8.23 25.56 11.30
CA LYS A 339 -7.83 26.98 11.27
C LYS A 339 -8.63 27.81 10.26
N LEU A 340 -9.14 27.21 9.18
CA LEU A 340 -9.93 27.94 8.17
C LEU A 340 -11.43 28.05 8.51
N LYS A 341 -11.98 27.13 9.30
CA LYS A 341 -13.35 27.24 9.84
C LYS A 341 -13.44 28.29 10.97
N GLU A 342 -12.29 28.71 11.50
CA GLU A 342 -12.13 29.85 12.40
C GLU A 342 -12.04 31.17 11.61
N GLN A 343 -13.10 31.57 10.90
CA GLN A 343 -13.30 33.00 10.71
C GLN A 343 -14.03 33.54 11.94
N PRO A 344 -13.37 34.33 12.81
CA PRO A 344 -13.97 34.80 14.05
C PRO A 344 -15.12 35.76 13.74
N GLN A 345 -16.36 35.31 13.94
CA GLN A 345 -17.52 36.19 14.11
C GLN A 345 -17.39 36.82 15.51
N LYS A 346 -16.68 37.94 15.59
CA LYS A 346 -16.31 38.56 16.86
C LYS A 346 -17.56 39.04 17.62
N GLY A 347 -17.80 38.48 18.80
CA GLY A 347 -18.64 39.11 19.84
C GLY A 347 -20.10 38.64 19.98
N GLN A 348 -20.44 37.38 19.66
CA GLN A 348 -21.82 36.89 19.85
C GLN A 348 -22.13 36.30 21.24
N TYR A 349 -21.13 35.78 21.96
CA TYR A 349 -21.34 35.12 23.27
C TYR A 349 -20.31 35.60 24.31
N THR A 350 -20.65 35.50 25.58
CA THR A 350 -19.74 35.67 26.73
C THR A 350 -19.75 34.42 27.60
N MET A 351 -18.58 33.93 28.02
CA MET A 351 -18.50 32.79 28.93
C MET A 351 -18.76 33.24 30.38
N VAL A 352 -19.70 32.58 31.06
CA VAL A 352 -20.09 32.92 32.45
C VAL A 352 -19.08 32.35 33.46
N THR A 353 -18.40 31.26 33.11
CA THR A 353 -17.55 30.45 33.99
C THR A 353 -16.11 30.94 34.07
N GLN A 354 -15.88 32.25 33.97
CA GLN A 354 -14.53 32.81 34.07
C GLN A 354 -13.94 32.51 35.47
N SER A 355 -12.89 31.68 35.50
CA SER A 355 -12.00 31.46 36.65
C SER A 355 -12.62 30.73 37.86
N GLN A 356 -13.40 29.67 37.62
CA GLN A 356 -13.94 28.82 38.70
C GLN A 356 -12.95 27.73 39.13
N VAL A 357 -12.83 27.50 40.45
CA VAL A 357 -12.08 26.36 41.03
C VAL A 357 -13.06 25.24 41.40
N VAL A 358 -12.80 24.03 40.93
CA VAL A 358 -13.56 22.80 41.23
C VAL A 358 -12.71 21.92 42.13
N MET A 359 -13.23 21.55 43.30
CA MET A 359 -12.61 20.57 44.19
C MET A 359 -13.18 19.19 43.89
N ALA A 360 -12.31 18.19 43.74
CA ALA A 360 -12.73 16.83 43.41
C ALA A 360 -11.94 15.78 44.21
N PRO A 361 -12.58 14.84 44.89
CA PRO A 361 -11.86 13.72 45.48
C PRO A 361 -11.31 12.79 44.39
N MET A 362 -10.12 12.22 44.61
CA MET A 362 -9.54 11.23 43.71
C MET A 362 -10.51 10.05 43.49
N GLY A 363 -10.63 9.61 42.24
CA GLY A 363 -11.51 8.52 41.80
C GLY A 363 -12.94 8.94 41.50
N SER A 364 -13.35 10.18 41.79
CA SER A 364 -14.71 10.66 41.54
C SER A 364 -14.98 11.00 40.08
N ASP A 365 -16.27 11.12 39.76
CA ASP A 365 -16.77 11.64 38.49
C ASP A 365 -17.27 13.06 38.72
N ILE A 366 -16.75 14.01 37.96
CA ILE A 366 -17.01 15.44 38.14
C ILE A 366 -17.49 16.09 36.84
N THR A 367 -17.97 17.32 36.97
CA THR A 367 -18.27 18.19 35.84
C THR A 367 -17.46 19.47 35.97
N LEU A 368 -16.64 19.78 34.95
CA LEU A 368 -15.99 21.08 34.81
C LEU A 368 -16.97 22.04 34.15
N PRO A 369 -17.43 23.09 34.86
CA PRO A 369 -18.50 23.94 34.37
C PRO A 369 -18.03 24.87 33.24
N CYS A 370 -18.77 24.95 32.14
CA CYS A 370 -18.56 25.96 31.11
C CYS A 370 -19.86 26.34 30.41
N GLN A 371 -20.25 27.62 30.46
CA GLN A 371 -21.54 28.09 29.97
C GLN A 371 -21.43 29.42 29.23
N VAL A 372 -22.23 29.59 28.16
CA VAL A 372 -22.33 30.84 27.40
C VAL A 372 -23.59 31.65 27.73
N GLU A 373 -23.46 32.97 27.62
CA GLU A 373 -24.56 33.93 27.62
C GLU A 373 -24.51 34.82 26.36
N PRO A 374 -25.66 35.09 25.69
CA PRO A 374 -26.97 34.48 25.93
C PRO A 374 -26.96 32.97 25.59
N ALA A 375 -27.85 32.21 26.25
CA ALA A 375 -27.99 30.78 26.00
C ALA A 375 -28.34 30.53 24.52
N ALA A 376 -27.59 29.64 23.87
CA ALA A 376 -27.73 29.31 22.46
C ALA A 376 -27.54 27.81 22.21
N ASP A 377 -28.09 27.30 21.12
CA ASP A 377 -27.88 25.91 20.71
C ASP A 377 -26.48 25.74 20.12
N LEU A 378 -25.63 24.98 20.82
CA LEU A 378 -24.23 24.74 20.44
C LEU A 378 -24.01 23.35 19.83
N ARG A 379 -25.05 22.56 19.53
CA ARG A 379 -24.88 21.16 19.08
C ARG A 379 -24.08 21.02 17.78
N GLU A 380 -24.25 21.98 16.87
CA GLU A 380 -23.54 22.03 15.59
C GLU A 380 -22.26 22.90 15.64
N GLN A 381 -21.91 23.42 16.82
CA GLN A 381 -20.72 24.25 17.02
C GLN A 381 -19.50 23.39 17.35
N VAL A 382 -18.31 23.99 17.20
CA VAL A 382 -17.06 23.37 17.65
C VAL A 382 -16.87 23.72 19.13
N VAL A 383 -16.68 22.70 19.96
CA VAL A 383 -16.40 22.86 21.40
C VAL A 383 -15.08 22.18 21.69
N GLU A 384 -14.16 22.94 22.29
CA GLU A 384 -12.83 22.47 22.63
C GLU A 384 -12.56 22.59 24.13
N TRP A 385 -12.15 21.49 24.74
CA TRP A 385 -11.56 21.45 26.07
C TRP A 385 -10.10 21.05 25.96
N ALA A 386 -9.21 21.87 26.52
CA ALA A 386 -7.78 21.70 26.39
C ALA A 386 -7.02 21.92 27.70
N ARG A 387 -5.87 21.25 27.80
CA ARG A 387 -4.83 21.43 28.81
C ARG A 387 -3.55 21.82 28.08
N LEU A 388 -3.10 23.05 28.29
CA LEU A 388 -1.99 23.64 27.53
C LEU A 388 -0.62 23.04 27.88
N ASP A 389 -0.53 22.27 28.97
CA ASP A 389 0.68 21.55 29.38
C ASP A 389 0.85 20.17 28.71
N LEU A 390 -0.19 19.68 28.02
CA LEU A 390 -0.18 18.35 27.42
C LEU A 390 0.11 18.38 25.93
N THR A 391 0.68 17.27 25.42
CA THR A 391 0.85 17.01 23.98
C THR A 391 0.27 15.62 23.65
N PRO A 392 -0.82 15.52 22.87
CA PRO A 392 -1.63 16.62 22.34
C PRO A 392 -2.41 17.35 23.46
N PRO A 393 -2.75 18.64 23.31
CA PRO A 393 -3.35 19.45 24.38
C PRO A 393 -4.84 19.18 24.60
N TYR A 394 -5.49 18.43 23.72
CA TYR A 394 -6.94 18.30 23.70
C TYR A 394 -7.44 17.28 24.72
N VAL A 395 -8.19 17.76 25.71
CA VAL A 395 -8.88 16.92 26.69
C VAL A 395 -10.17 16.36 26.11
N HIS A 396 -10.93 17.15 25.35
CA HIS A 396 -12.11 16.69 24.62
C HIS A 396 -12.41 17.66 23.46
N ILE A 397 -12.82 17.14 22.30
CA ILE A 397 -13.18 17.95 21.13
C ILE A 397 -14.47 17.41 20.55
N ARG A 398 -15.44 18.30 20.32
CA ARG A 398 -16.66 18.00 19.58
C ARG A 398 -16.81 18.96 18.41
N ARG A 399 -17.14 18.43 17.24
CA ARG A 399 -17.32 19.21 16.01
C ARG A 399 -18.45 18.65 15.18
N ASP A 400 -19.36 19.53 14.76
CA ASP A 400 -20.50 19.20 13.89
C ASP A 400 -21.31 18.01 14.41
N GLY A 401 -21.55 17.99 15.73
CA GLY A 401 -22.32 16.92 16.40
C GLY A 401 -21.54 15.64 16.72
N LEU A 402 -20.27 15.52 16.32
CA LEU A 402 -19.45 14.32 16.52
C LEU A 402 -18.30 14.55 17.50
N ASP A 403 -18.05 13.59 18.39
CA ASP A 403 -16.90 13.59 19.29
C ASP A 403 -15.65 13.11 18.52
N LEU A 404 -14.63 13.98 18.41
CA LEU A 404 -13.43 13.74 17.61
C LEU A 404 -12.32 13.07 18.43
N LEU A 405 -12.47 11.78 18.71
CA LEU A 405 -11.59 11.01 19.60
C LEU A 405 -10.16 10.79 19.07
N MET A 406 -9.93 10.89 17.75
CA MET A 406 -8.61 10.62 17.14
C MET A 406 -7.50 11.59 17.54
N ASN A 407 -7.82 12.80 18.02
CA ASN A 407 -6.82 13.81 18.42
C ASN A 407 -6.84 14.07 19.93
N GLN A 408 -7.61 13.29 20.69
CA GLN A 408 -7.74 13.43 22.13
C GLN A 408 -6.48 12.93 22.85
N ASN A 409 -6.08 13.59 23.93
CA ASN A 409 -4.96 13.15 24.75
C ASN A 409 -5.23 11.76 25.36
N PRO A 410 -4.29 10.80 25.23
CA PRO A 410 -4.47 9.43 25.73
C PRO A 410 -4.86 9.34 27.22
N LEU A 411 -4.45 10.30 28.05
CA LEU A 411 -4.78 10.32 29.49
C LEU A 411 -6.29 10.49 29.78
N TYR A 412 -7.05 10.98 28.79
CA TYR A 412 -8.47 11.35 28.91
C TYR A 412 -9.41 10.48 28.06
N LEU A 413 -8.85 9.54 27.28
CA LEU A 413 -9.64 8.59 26.49
C LEU A 413 -10.64 7.84 27.37
N ALA A 414 -11.90 7.76 26.91
CA ALA A 414 -13.00 7.10 27.62
C ALA A 414 -13.24 7.59 29.06
N ARG A 415 -12.80 8.82 29.38
CA ARG A 415 -13.02 9.47 30.67
C ARG A 415 -13.77 10.79 30.55
N THR A 416 -14.03 11.26 29.33
CA THR A 416 -14.63 12.57 29.10
C THR A 416 -15.91 12.45 28.28
N ALA A 417 -16.91 13.28 28.58
CA ALA A 417 -18.11 13.39 27.76
C ALA A 417 -18.68 14.80 27.79
N LEU A 418 -19.32 15.20 26.69
CA LEU A 418 -20.21 16.36 26.62
C LEU A 418 -21.67 15.88 26.48
N SER A 419 -22.60 16.63 27.07
CA SER A 419 -24.03 16.30 27.00
C SER A 419 -24.73 17.11 25.92
N GLU A 420 -25.33 16.43 24.94
CA GLU A 420 -26.09 17.10 23.87
C GLU A 420 -27.25 17.96 24.38
N ASN A 421 -27.96 17.49 25.39
CA ASN A 421 -29.08 18.22 26.01
C ASN A 421 -28.61 19.50 26.72
N ARG A 422 -27.37 19.53 27.21
CA ARG A 422 -26.76 20.71 27.83
C ARG A 422 -26.24 21.67 26.76
N LEU A 423 -25.63 21.14 25.71
CA LEU A 423 -25.17 21.93 24.55
C LEU A 423 -26.31 22.67 23.86
N GLN A 424 -27.51 22.07 23.78
CA GLN A 424 -28.71 22.73 23.25
C GLN A 424 -29.09 24.00 24.03
N LYS A 425 -28.69 24.09 25.30
CA LYS A 425 -29.01 25.19 26.22
C LYS A 425 -27.81 26.11 26.46
N GLY A 426 -26.74 26.00 25.68
CA GLY A 426 -25.54 26.82 25.84
C GLY A 426 -24.60 26.37 26.97
N ASP A 427 -24.75 25.13 27.44
CA ASP A 427 -23.92 24.56 28.49
C ASP A 427 -22.99 23.50 27.90
N LEU A 428 -21.71 23.84 27.83
CA LEU A 428 -20.64 23.03 27.26
C LEU A 428 -19.71 22.47 28.36
N SER A 429 -20.25 22.29 29.56
CA SER A 429 -19.53 21.70 30.69
C SER A 429 -19.07 20.27 30.38
N LEU A 430 -17.82 19.97 30.74
CA LEU A 430 -17.19 18.68 30.50
C LEU A 430 -17.41 17.74 31.68
N SER A 431 -17.95 16.54 31.43
CA SER A 431 -17.93 15.46 32.41
C SER A 431 -16.57 14.75 32.36
N LEU A 432 -15.91 14.61 33.51
CA LEU A 432 -14.63 13.90 33.67
C LEU A 432 -14.78 12.78 34.71
N SER A 433 -14.57 11.54 34.28
CA SER A 433 -14.71 10.35 35.11
C SER A 433 -13.38 9.85 35.67
N ARG A 434 -13.45 9.23 36.85
CA ARG A 434 -12.33 8.58 37.55
C ARG A 434 -11.15 9.52 37.75
N VAL A 435 -11.37 10.70 38.35
CA VAL A 435 -10.37 11.77 38.53
C VAL A 435 -9.07 11.24 39.18
N LYS A 436 -7.92 11.62 38.64
CA LYS A 436 -6.57 11.26 39.10
C LYS A 436 -5.87 12.51 39.66
N LEU A 437 -4.88 12.33 40.53
CA LEU A 437 -4.04 13.45 40.99
C LEU A 437 -3.37 14.20 39.83
N SER A 438 -2.98 13.49 38.77
CA SER A 438 -2.42 14.08 37.54
C SER A 438 -3.39 14.97 36.76
N ASP A 439 -4.69 14.90 37.06
CA ASP A 439 -5.71 15.72 36.41
C ASP A 439 -5.80 17.13 37.02
N GLU A 440 -5.13 17.38 38.15
CA GLU A 440 -5.03 18.71 38.76
C GLU A 440 -4.35 19.69 37.81
N TRP A 441 -5.14 20.58 37.21
CA TRP A 441 -4.67 21.60 36.29
C TRP A 441 -5.73 22.68 36.02
N THR A 442 -5.36 23.70 35.26
CA THR A 442 -6.29 24.68 34.70
C THR A 442 -6.65 24.33 33.26
N TYR A 443 -7.90 23.95 33.08
CA TYR A 443 -8.49 23.56 31.81
C TYR A 443 -8.99 24.80 31.07
N ARG A 444 -8.78 24.82 29.76
CA ARG A 444 -9.29 25.83 28.83
C ARG A 444 -10.52 25.29 28.14
N CYS A 445 -11.64 26.00 28.27
CA CYS A 445 -12.86 25.78 27.52
C CYS A 445 -12.94 26.84 26.41
N PHE A 446 -13.05 26.42 25.14
CA PHE A 446 -12.91 27.31 23.99
C PHE A 446 -13.97 27.04 22.93
N LEU A 447 -14.53 28.14 22.38
CA LEU A 447 -15.41 28.16 21.22
C LEU A 447 -14.68 28.86 20.07
N PRO A 448 -14.09 28.10 19.13
CA PRO A 448 -13.29 28.63 18.04
C PRO A 448 -13.98 29.68 17.16
N ARG A 449 -15.24 29.44 16.77
CA ARG A 449 -15.96 30.31 15.81
C ARG A 449 -16.15 31.75 16.30
N THR A 450 -16.29 31.93 17.61
CA THR A 450 -16.49 33.25 18.23
C THR A 450 -15.24 33.76 18.94
N ASN A 451 -14.18 32.95 18.97
CA ASN A 451 -12.95 33.20 19.72
C ASN A 451 -13.21 33.54 21.19
N THR A 452 -14.12 32.78 21.83
CA THR A 452 -14.52 32.98 23.23
C THR A 452 -14.02 31.83 24.08
N GLU A 453 -13.40 32.15 25.21
CA GLU A 453 -12.80 31.17 26.10
C GLU A 453 -13.07 31.43 27.58
N ALA A 454 -12.94 30.38 28.38
CA ALA A 454 -12.92 30.42 29.84
C ALA A 454 -11.89 29.44 30.39
N GLN A 455 -11.47 29.67 31.62
CA GLN A 455 -10.55 28.80 32.34
C GLN A 455 -11.22 28.24 33.60
N VAL A 456 -11.02 26.95 33.83
CA VAL A 456 -11.56 26.22 34.99
C VAL A 456 -10.42 25.46 35.65
N THR A 457 -10.17 25.70 36.92
CA THR A 457 -9.10 25.04 37.66
C THR A 457 -9.65 23.87 38.45
N LEU A 458 -9.09 22.68 38.25
CA LEU A 458 -9.39 21.49 39.05
C LEU A 458 -8.34 21.33 40.14
N ARG A 459 -8.77 21.10 41.37
CA ARG A 459 -7.93 20.70 42.51
C ARG A 459 -8.38 19.34 43.01
N VAL A 460 -7.44 18.41 43.19
CA VAL A 460 -7.76 17.02 43.52
C VAL A 460 -7.43 16.74 44.98
N GLU A 461 -8.44 16.35 45.75
CA GLU A 461 -8.29 15.97 47.13
C GLU A 461 -7.99 14.46 47.23
N GLN A 462 -6.86 14.13 47.85
CA GLN A 462 -6.54 12.75 48.20
C GLN A 462 -7.29 12.40 49.48
N LYS A 463 -8.15 11.38 49.45
CA LYS A 463 -8.72 10.83 50.69
C LYS A 463 -7.57 10.27 51.51
N SER A 464 -7.28 10.88 52.65
CA SER A 464 -6.35 10.35 53.64
C SER A 464 -7.00 9.15 54.35
N GLU A 465 -6.90 7.97 53.76
CA GLU A 465 -6.99 6.73 54.55
C GLU A 465 -5.64 6.53 55.25
N MET A 466 -5.41 7.32 56.30
CA MET A 466 -4.34 7.11 57.26
C MET A 466 -4.84 7.49 58.66
N LYS A 467 -5.68 6.61 59.20
CA LYS A 467 -5.81 6.35 60.64
C LYS A 467 -6.03 4.84 60.76
N ASP A 468 -5.20 4.21 61.58
CA ASP A 468 -5.13 2.77 61.87
C ASP A 468 -4.18 1.94 60.98
N PHE A 469 -2.93 2.36 60.85
CA PHE A 469 -1.81 1.41 60.75
C PHE A 469 -0.47 2.03 61.21
N GLU A 470 -0.47 2.71 62.35
CA GLU A 470 0.75 2.93 63.14
C GLU A 470 0.79 1.90 64.27
N LEU A 471 1.16 0.66 63.98
CA LEU A 471 1.66 -0.31 64.96
C LEU A 471 2.25 -1.54 64.22
N GLY A 472 3.53 -1.44 63.89
CA GLY A 472 4.28 -2.41 63.08
C GLY A 472 4.33 -1.90 61.65
N GLU A 473 5.31 -1.12 61.24
CA GLU A 473 6.70 -1.52 61.14
C GLU A 473 7.60 -0.33 61.49
N ARG A 474 7.95 -0.24 62.78
CA ARG A 474 9.02 0.63 63.28
C ARG A 474 10.40 -0.05 63.21
N GLU A 475 10.51 -1.22 62.60
CA GLU A 475 11.74 -2.03 62.64
C GLU A 475 12.46 -2.20 61.30
N GLU A 476 11.93 -1.72 60.17
CA GLU A 476 12.62 -1.87 58.86
C GLU A 476 13.18 -0.57 58.26
N LYS A 477 12.92 0.59 58.89
CA LYS A 477 13.37 1.91 58.38
C LYS A 477 14.79 2.31 58.75
N GLU A 478 15.54 1.51 59.52
CA GLU A 478 16.97 1.77 59.79
C GLU A 478 17.93 0.88 58.98
N GLY A 479 17.42 -0.04 58.15
CA GLY A 479 18.25 -1.04 57.46
C GLY A 479 18.65 -0.75 56.01
N MET A 480 17.95 0.13 55.29
CA MET A 480 18.14 0.24 53.83
C MET A 480 18.34 1.66 53.31
N LEU A 481 18.86 2.56 54.15
CA LEU A 481 19.53 3.77 53.68
C LEU A 481 21.01 3.45 53.37
N ARG A 482 21.26 2.54 52.42
CA ARG A 482 22.56 2.31 51.74
C ARG A 482 22.47 1.11 50.79
N ARG A 483 21.82 1.31 49.64
CA ARG A 483 22.27 0.74 48.37
C ARG A 483 21.56 1.49 47.25
N GLY A 484 22.33 2.25 46.48
CA GLY A 484 21.85 2.75 45.21
C GLY A 484 21.70 1.55 44.28
N GLU A 485 20.50 1.37 43.75
CA GLU A 485 20.26 0.46 42.63
C GLU A 485 20.01 1.31 41.39
N THR A 486 20.78 0.94 40.37
CA THR A 486 21.03 1.61 39.12
C THR A 486 19.92 1.29 38.12
N ILE A 487 19.81 2.16 37.10
CA ILE A 487 18.93 2.09 35.92
C ILE A 487 18.94 0.70 35.21
N GLU A 488 19.92 -0.16 35.50
CA GLU A 488 20.02 -1.53 34.99
C GLU A 488 18.93 -2.48 35.55
N ASP A 489 18.41 -2.26 36.76
CA ASP A 489 17.33 -3.09 37.31
C ASP A 489 15.95 -2.72 36.72
N GLU A 490 15.73 -1.44 36.37
CA GLU A 490 14.54 -1.03 35.60
C GLU A 490 14.58 -1.55 34.16
N LEU A 491 15.75 -1.62 33.53
CA LEU A 491 15.93 -2.23 32.21
C LEU A 491 15.67 -3.73 32.23
N LYS A 492 16.11 -4.44 33.28
CA LYS A 492 15.87 -5.87 33.43
C LYS A 492 14.39 -6.19 33.67
N TYR A 493 13.68 -5.32 34.42
CA TYR A 493 12.24 -5.42 34.60
C TYR A 493 11.47 -5.16 33.29
N LEU A 494 11.90 -4.19 32.49
CA LEU A 494 11.33 -3.92 31.16
C LEU A 494 11.57 -5.07 30.17
N GLU A 495 12.76 -5.68 30.17
CA GLU A 495 13.04 -6.88 29.35
C GLU A 495 12.17 -8.09 29.77
N GLU A 496 11.95 -8.29 31.07
CA GLU A 496 11.07 -9.36 31.58
C GLU A 496 9.60 -9.13 31.22
N VAL A 497 9.14 -7.87 31.23
CA VAL A 497 7.78 -7.47 30.86
C VAL A 497 7.57 -7.60 29.35
N ILE A 498 8.53 -7.19 28.53
CA ILE A 498 8.49 -7.35 27.07
C ILE A 498 8.49 -8.84 26.68
N HIS A 499 9.30 -9.67 27.34
CA HIS A 499 9.31 -11.12 27.11
C HIS A 499 7.97 -11.78 27.52
N LYS A 500 7.31 -11.30 28.59
CA LYS A 500 5.97 -11.77 29.00
C LYS A 500 4.85 -11.33 28.05
N LEU A 501 4.93 -10.11 27.51
CA LEU A 501 3.95 -9.60 26.54
C LEU A 501 4.05 -10.36 25.21
N MET A 502 5.28 -10.57 24.70
CA MET A 502 5.50 -11.33 23.46
C MET A 502 5.07 -12.81 23.58
N MET A 503 5.29 -13.44 24.74
CA MET A 503 4.81 -14.82 24.95
C MET A 503 3.27 -14.90 25.08
N SER A 504 2.59 -13.83 25.50
CA SER A 504 1.12 -13.82 25.58
C SER A 504 0.46 -13.71 24.20
N GLU A 505 1.05 -12.95 23.27
CA GLU A 505 0.54 -12.81 21.90
C GLU A 505 0.86 -14.06 21.06
N ILE A 506 2.04 -14.67 21.24
CA ILE A 506 2.39 -15.93 20.55
C ILE A 506 1.50 -17.09 20.98
N VAL A 507 1.10 -17.16 22.25
CA VAL A 507 0.15 -18.19 22.74
C VAL A 507 -1.26 -17.97 22.21
N GLN A 508 -1.70 -16.71 22.03
CA GLN A 508 -2.99 -16.40 21.42
C GLN A 508 -3.02 -16.69 19.91
N VAL A 509 -1.93 -16.45 19.19
CA VAL A 509 -1.82 -16.79 17.76
C VAL A 509 -1.72 -18.32 17.57
N LYS A 510 -0.97 -19.04 18.41
CA LYS A 510 -0.91 -20.52 18.36
C LYS A 510 -2.23 -21.21 18.69
N THR A 511 -3.03 -20.64 19.60
CA THR A 511 -4.36 -21.19 19.93
C THR A 511 -5.40 -20.86 18.86
N ALA A 512 -5.28 -19.72 18.18
CA ALA A 512 -6.11 -19.40 17.01
C ALA A 512 -5.82 -20.35 15.83
N MET A 513 -4.54 -20.54 15.49
CA MET A 513 -4.12 -21.41 14.37
C MET A 513 -4.40 -22.91 14.62
N SER A 514 -4.40 -23.37 15.88
CA SER A 514 -4.78 -24.75 16.21
C SER A 514 -6.29 -25.01 16.10
N SER A 515 -7.13 -23.98 16.16
CA SER A 515 -8.59 -24.17 16.08
C SER A 515 -9.11 -24.25 14.65
N GLU A 516 -8.42 -23.64 13.68
CA GLU A 516 -8.73 -23.77 12.24
C GLU A 516 -8.22 -25.09 11.64
N ALA A 517 -7.14 -25.69 12.15
CA ALA A 517 -6.63 -26.99 11.69
C ALA A 517 -7.46 -28.21 12.16
N THR A 518 -8.50 -28.00 12.98
CA THR A 518 -9.40 -29.08 13.45
C THR A 518 -10.78 -29.01 12.78
N MET A 519 -10.99 -28.08 11.83
CA MET A 519 -12.25 -27.88 11.09
C MET A 519 -12.11 -27.98 9.56
N LEU A 520 -11.02 -28.59 9.08
CA LEU A 520 -10.82 -29.16 7.74
C LEU A 520 -10.31 -30.60 7.92
#